data_AF-A0A2R6QWW2-F1
#
_entry.id   AF-A0A2R6QWW2-F1
#
_cell.length_a   1.000
_cell.length_b   1.000
_cell.length_c   1.000
_cell.angle_alpha   90.00
_cell.angle_beta   90.00
_cell.angle_gamma   90.00
#
_symmetry.space_group_name_H-M   'P 1'
#
loop_
_entity.id
_entity.type
_entity.pdbx_description
1 polymer ?
#
loop_
_entity_poly.entity_id
_entity_poly.type
_entity_poly.pdbx_seq_one_letter_code
_entity_poly.pdbx_strand_id
1 'polypeptide(L)'
;MASKNQNKPPTPASPSNNKSVVDEGLGDKRRKIGVSKMVGPANGVRARQAFSVVNGGQDLALASGPSSNAGSECGIVEFTKEDIEALLNEKIKTKNRFNLKEKCDQMVEYIKRLRLCIKWFQELEGNYLLEKEKLKNLLDIAEKKCTDMEILMKAKEEELNSIIMELRKNYASLQEKFTKEESDKLAAMESLAKEKEDKATAERLQASLSEELRIAQRENSSSNQKISSLNDMYKRLQEYNTSLQQYNSKLQSELATTNETIKRVEKEKAAVVENLSTIRGHYNSLQDQLTSSRASQDEAMKQKEALGNEVGCLRGDLQQIREDRDCQLLQVQALTAEMIKYKECSGKSSAELDCLTLKSNDLEARCIYQSEQIKTLQDQLFVAEKKWKMSDLSALATRTEFEEQKTLIEELQSRLAEAEVKIIEGENLRKKLHNTILELKGNIRVFCRVRPLLPEDGSRYRTKSYFLSHNN
;
A
#
# COMPACT_ATOMS: atom_id res chain seq x y z
N MET A 1 31.44 -1.16 2.02
CA MET A 1 32.28 -1.87 3.01
C MET A 1 31.54 -3.18 3.31
N ALA A 2 32.08 -4.37 3.05
CA ALA A 2 33.25 -5.01 3.66
C ALA A 2 33.06 -5.29 5.16
N SER A 3 33.28 -6.48 5.72
CA SER A 3 33.56 -7.83 5.15
C SER A 3 33.47 -8.88 6.27
N LYS A 4 33.02 -10.12 5.97
CA LYS A 4 33.65 -11.42 6.36
C LYS A 4 32.72 -12.63 6.18
N ASN A 5 33.14 -13.58 5.34
CA ASN A 5 32.78 -14.99 5.48
C ASN A 5 33.64 -15.64 6.57
N GLN A 6 33.13 -16.67 7.25
CA GLN A 6 33.95 -17.75 7.81
C GLN A 6 33.26 -19.10 7.57
N ASN A 7 34.06 -20.11 7.21
CA ASN A 7 33.61 -21.46 6.86
C ASN A 7 34.04 -22.47 7.92
N LYS A 8 33.14 -23.38 8.33
CA LYS A 8 33.28 -24.86 8.24
C LYS A 8 32.41 -25.60 9.29
N PRO A 9 31.78 -26.73 8.93
CA PRO A 9 31.22 -27.69 9.88
C PRO A 9 32.25 -28.78 10.29
N PRO A 10 32.07 -29.46 11.44
CA PRO A 10 32.79 -30.68 11.79
C PRO A 10 32.06 -31.94 11.28
N THR A 11 32.83 -32.97 10.90
CA THR A 11 32.33 -34.34 10.63
C THR A 11 32.34 -35.21 11.90
N PRO A 12 31.53 -36.29 11.95
CA PRO A 12 31.41 -37.14 13.14
C PRO A 12 32.56 -38.13 13.30
N ALA A 13 32.83 -38.54 14.55
CA ALA A 13 33.77 -39.59 14.90
C ALA A 13 33.05 -40.82 15.49
N SER A 14 33.50 -42.02 15.11
CA SER A 14 33.02 -43.28 15.68
C SER A 14 33.94 -43.75 16.82
N PRO A 15 33.40 -44.27 17.94
CA PRO A 15 34.21 -44.88 19.01
C PRO A 15 34.55 -46.35 18.69
N SER A 16 35.58 -46.88 19.37
CA SER A 16 36.01 -48.29 19.27
C SER A 16 36.14 -48.94 20.66
N ASN A 17 36.21 -50.28 20.67
CA ASN A 17 36.23 -51.18 21.83
C ASN A 17 36.95 -50.71 23.12
N ASN A 18 36.30 -50.95 24.26
CA ASN A 18 36.77 -51.81 25.38
C ASN A 18 35.55 -52.13 26.28
N LYS A 19 35.33 -53.34 26.86
CA LYS A 19 36.10 -54.07 27.89
C LYS A 19 36.29 -53.28 29.20
N SER A 20 36.15 -53.83 30.41
CA SER A 20 35.49 -55.05 30.97
C SER A 20 35.75 -55.06 32.50
N VAL A 21 35.27 -56.07 33.25
CA VAL A 21 35.51 -56.28 34.72
C VAL A 21 34.71 -55.25 35.55
N VAL A 22 34.08 -55.53 36.71
CA VAL A 22 34.35 -56.33 37.94
C VAL A 22 33.02 -56.97 38.41
N ASP A 23 32.88 -58.08 39.14
CA ASP A 23 33.57 -59.38 39.40
C ASP A 23 32.54 -60.24 40.21
N GLU A 24 32.75 -61.38 40.89
CA GLU A 24 33.92 -62.21 41.27
C GLU A 24 33.52 -63.71 41.24
N GLY A 25 33.76 -64.53 42.28
CA GLY A 25 33.51 -65.97 42.25
C GLY A 25 33.39 -66.69 43.61
N LEU A 26 33.95 -67.91 43.66
CA LEU A 26 33.80 -68.99 44.67
C LEU A 26 32.47 -69.79 44.60
N GLY A 27 32.47 -71.14 44.52
CA GLY A 27 33.61 -72.04 44.34
C GLY A 27 33.28 -73.54 44.14
N ASP A 28 33.94 -74.15 43.14
CA ASP A 28 34.56 -75.49 43.13
C ASP A 28 33.87 -76.73 43.77
N LYS A 29 33.44 -77.71 42.94
CA LYS A 29 34.04 -79.07 42.92
C LYS A 29 33.64 -80.04 41.78
N ARG A 30 34.63 -80.29 40.91
CA ARG A 30 35.17 -81.64 40.59
C ARG A 30 34.25 -82.77 40.03
N ARG A 31 34.22 -82.91 38.70
CA ARG A 31 34.86 -84.03 37.96
C ARG A 31 34.89 -83.77 36.44
N LYS A 32 35.90 -84.29 35.75
CA LYS A 32 36.14 -84.11 34.31
C LYS A 32 36.73 -85.40 33.74
N ILE A 33 36.18 -85.92 32.66
CA ILE A 33 36.77 -87.03 31.89
C ILE A 33 37.28 -86.45 30.56
N GLY A 34 38.54 -86.73 30.24
CA GLY A 34 39.18 -86.30 28.99
C GLY A 34 39.30 -87.46 28.01
N VAL A 35 39.18 -87.17 26.72
CA VAL A 35 39.45 -88.13 25.65
C VAL A 35 40.97 -88.32 25.50
N SER A 36 41.44 -89.56 25.40
CA SER A 36 42.76 -89.81 24.80
C SER A 36 42.88 -91.14 24.07
N LYS A 37 43.67 -91.08 23.01
CA LYS A 37 43.81 -91.99 21.86
C LYS A 37 45.08 -92.82 22.02
N MET A 38 45.02 -94.15 21.88
CA MET A 38 46.15 -95.09 21.60
C MET A 38 45.58 -96.54 21.48
N VAL A 39 46.23 -97.59 20.97
CA VAL A 39 47.20 -97.81 19.84
C VAL A 39 47.44 -99.33 19.74
N GLY A 40 47.58 -99.89 18.53
CA GLY A 40 48.12 -101.26 18.30
C GLY A 40 47.21 -102.44 18.70
N PRO A 41 47.67 -103.70 18.53
CA PRO A 41 49.03 -104.15 18.18
C PRO A 41 49.14 -104.86 16.81
N ALA A 42 50.38 -105.25 16.43
CA ALA A 42 50.67 -106.15 15.31
C ALA A 42 51.97 -106.97 15.55
N ASN A 43 52.10 -108.10 14.86
CA ASN A 43 53.27 -108.99 14.73
C ASN A 43 53.70 -109.82 15.96
N GLY A 44 54.10 -111.09 15.72
CA GLY A 44 54.60 -111.99 16.77
C GLY A 44 54.74 -113.49 16.40
N VAL A 45 55.36 -113.82 15.26
CA VAL A 45 55.50 -115.23 14.80
C VAL A 45 56.71 -115.94 15.45
N ARG A 46 56.50 -117.07 16.15
CA ARG A 46 57.39 -118.25 16.01
C ARG A 46 56.85 -119.58 16.54
N ALA A 47 57.21 -120.62 15.79
CA ALA A 47 56.83 -122.03 15.88
C ALA A 47 57.22 -122.80 17.16
N ARG A 48 56.57 -123.96 17.33
CA ARG A 48 57.23 -125.29 17.33
C ARG A 48 56.24 -126.41 16.94
N GLN A 49 56.77 -127.62 16.70
CA GLN A 49 56.05 -128.76 16.12
C GLN A 49 56.54 -130.08 16.78
N ALA A 50 55.66 -131.09 16.77
CA ALA A 50 55.94 -132.53 16.84
C ALA A 50 56.32 -133.20 18.18
N PHE A 51 56.12 -134.52 18.15
CA PHE A 51 56.45 -135.59 19.12
C PHE A 51 55.58 -135.68 20.38
N SER A 52 55.33 -136.85 20.99
CA SER A 52 55.15 -138.27 20.58
C SER A 52 55.43 -139.15 21.80
N VAL A 53 54.58 -140.16 22.05
CA VAL A 53 54.84 -141.43 22.77
C VAL A 53 55.69 -141.42 24.06
N VAL A 54 55.07 -141.75 25.19
CA VAL A 54 55.53 -142.62 26.32
C VAL A 54 54.36 -142.65 27.32
N ASN A 55 53.77 -143.75 27.82
CA ASN A 55 54.09 -145.18 28.00
C ASN A 55 54.62 -145.56 29.41
N GLY A 56 54.15 -146.70 29.95
CA GLY A 56 54.27 -147.11 31.37
C GLY A 56 53.24 -146.40 32.27
N GLY A 57 52.68 -147.01 33.31
CA GLY A 57 52.77 -148.36 33.92
C GLY A 57 51.97 -148.34 35.24
N GLN A 58 51.71 -149.41 35.99
CA GLN A 58 51.99 -150.86 35.88
C GLN A 58 50.65 -151.60 36.20
N ASP A 59 50.32 -152.81 35.73
CA ASP A 59 51.04 -154.08 35.74
C ASP A 59 51.26 -154.69 37.15
N LEU A 60 50.41 -155.68 37.49
CA LEU A 60 50.71 -156.74 38.47
C LEU A 60 50.00 -158.04 38.05
N ALA A 61 50.63 -158.76 37.12
CA ALA A 61 50.37 -160.17 36.87
C ALA A 61 51.50 -161.02 37.46
N LEU A 62 51.16 -161.99 38.32
CA LEU A 62 52.03 -163.06 38.86
C LEU A 62 51.07 -164.11 39.51
N ALA A 63 51.31 -165.42 39.48
CA ALA A 63 52.42 -166.18 38.90
C ALA A 63 51.93 -167.53 38.32
N SER A 64 52.79 -168.18 37.53
CA SER A 64 52.51 -169.46 36.87
C SER A 64 53.28 -170.63 37.49
N GLY A 65 52.58 -171.75 37.77
CA GLY A 65 53.19 -173.03 38.17
C GLY A 65 53.61 -173.13 39.65
N PRO A 66 54.09 -174.30 40.13
CA PRO A 66 54.63 -175.41 39.33
C PRO A 66 53.82 -176.72 39.39
N SER A 67 54.26 -177.71 38.63
CA SER A 67 53.93 -179.14 38.83
C SER A 67 54.91 -179.78 39.82
N SER A 68 54.44 -180.70 40.67
CA SER A 68 55.28 -181.74 41.30
C SER A 68 54.42 -182.87 41.89
N ASN A 69 54.82 -184.11 41.61
CA ASN A 69 54.30 -185.29 42.31
C ASN A 69 54.95 -185.42 43.68
N ALA A 70 54.13 -185.46 44.73
CA ALA A 70 54.44 -186.13 45.99
C ALA A 70 53.11 -186.71 46.51
N GLY A 71 52.99 -187.99 46.82
CA GLY A 71 54.03 -188.90 47.30
C GLY A 71 53.85 -189.17 48.80
N SER A 72 52.60 -189.38 49.23
CA SER A 72 52.28 -189.79 50.61
C SER A 72 52.09 -191.31 50.64
N GLU A 73 53.19 -192.02 50.91
CA GLU A 73 53.20 -193.48 50.99
C GLU A 73 52.47 -193.99 52.25
N CYS A 74 51.14 -194.08 52.18
CA CYS A 74 50.31 -194.70 53.21
C CYS A 74 49.54 -195.94 52.70
N GLY A 75 50.14 -196.68 51.77
CA GLY A 75 49.61 -197.97 51.29
C GLY A 75 48.19 -197.87 50.70
N ILE A 76 47.87 -196.76 50.03
CA ILE A 76 46.58 -196.55 49.37
C ILE A 76 46.47 -197.58 48.25
N VAL A 77 45.67 -198.61 48.47
CA VAL A 77 45.24 -199.53 47.42
C VAL A 77 44.19 -198.79 46.61
N GLU A 78 44.64 -198.11 45.56
CA GLU A 78 43.74 -197.65 44.51
C GLU A 78 43.06 -198.86 43.87
N PHE A 79 41.73 -198.80 43.81
CA PHE A 79 40.92 -199.81 43.17
C PHE A 79 40.49 -199.27 41.81
N THR A 80 41.07 -199.77 40.72
CA THR A 80 40.51 -199.48 39.39
C THR A 80 39.11 -200.10 39.28
N LYS A 81 38.30 -199.62 38.34
CA LYS A 81 36.98 -200.21 38.08
C LYS A 81 37.09 -201.71 37.78
N GLU A 82 38.16 -202.07 37.08
CA GLU A 82 38.53 -203.43 36.69
C GLU A 82 38.94 -204.28 37.91
N ASP A 83 39.67 -203.72 38.89
CA ASP A 83 39.99 -204.41 40.16
C ASP A 83 38.74 -204.67 41.00
N ILE A 84 37.79 -203.74 41.01
CA ILE A 84 36.52 -203.86 41.75
C ILE A 84 35.65 -204.96 41.12
N GLU A 85 35.52 -204.95 39.79
CA GLU A 85 34.81 -206.00 39.05
C GLU A 85 35.50 -207.36 39.18
N ALA A 86 36.84 -207.42 39.20
CA ALA A 86 37.58 -208.65 39.44
C ALA A 86 37.36 -209.18 40.87
N LEU A 87 37.41 -208.30 41.88
CA LEU A 87 37.20 -208.66 43.28
C LEU A 87 35.78 -209.20 43.51
N LEU A 88 34.74 -208.50 43.05
CA LEU A 88 33.35 -208.91 43.20
C LEU A 88 33.03 -210.28 42.55
N ASN A 89 33.86 -210.73 41.60
CA ASN A 89 33.72 -212.01 40.91
C ASN A 89 34.62 -213.15 41.49
N GLU A 90 35.37 -212.91 42.58
CA GLU A 90 36.34 -213.88 43.12
C GLU A 90 35.66 -215.12 43.76
N LYS A 91 35.72 -216.27 43.06
CA LYS A 91 35.13 -217.54 43.54
C LYS A 91 36.12 -218.40 44.32
N ILE A 92 35.97 -218.42 45.65
CA ILE A 92 36.76 -219.23 46.60
C ILE A 92 36.72 -220.73 46.25
N LYS A 93 37.88 -221.34 45.97
CA LYS A 93 38.04 -222.76 45.60
C LYS A 93 39.02 -223.48 46.54
N THR A 94 38.50 -224.29 47.45
CA THR A 94 39.28 -225.11 48.40
C THR A 94 39.52 -226.51 47.83
N LYS A 95 40.73 -227.07 47.94
CA LYS A 95 41.08 -228.37 47.35
C LYS A 95 40.61 -229.60 48.13
N ASN A 96 40.21 -229.46 49.40
CA ASN A 96 39.78 -230.58 50.23
C ASN A 96 38.55 -230.23 51.09
N ARG A 97 37.49 -231.06 51.09
CA ARG A 97 36.16 -230.67 51.62
C ARG A 97 36.11 -230.47 53.13
N PHE A 98 36.96 -231.15 53.89
CA PHE A 98 36.95 -231.12 55.36
C PHE A 98 37.93 -230.12 55.97
N ASN A 99 38.74 -229.42 55.17
CA ASN A 99 39.70 -228.44 55.66
C ASN A 99 39.03 -227.08 55.91
N LEU A 100 38.12 -227.02 56.90
CA LEU A 100 37.35 -225.82 57.26
C LEU A 100 38.26 -224.61 57.54
N LYS A 101 39.44 -224.86 58.14
CA LYS A 101 40.45 -223.86 58.47
C LYS A 101 40.89 -223.05 57.24
N GLU A 102 41.41 -223.74 56.22
CA GLU A 102 41.85 -223.15 54.93
C GLU A 102 40.74 -222.33 54.25
N LYS A 103 39.49 -222.81 54.33
CA LYS A 103 38.34 -222.15 53.72
C LYS A 103 37.89 -220.90 54.48
N CYS A 104 37.97 -220.91 55.81
CA CYS A 104 37.79 -219.71 56.63
C CYS A 104 38.90 -218.69 56.39
N ASP A 105 40.16 -219.13 56.31
CA ASP A 105 41.30 -218.24 56.11
C ASP A 105 41.23 -217.55 54.71
N GLN A 106 40.86 -218.27 53.64
CA GLN A 106 40.56 -217.70 52.31
C GLN A 106 39.40 -216.69 52.34
N MET A 107 38.32 -217.00 53.07
CA MET A 107 37.16 -216.10 53.19
C MET A 107 37.49 -214.84 54.00
N VAL A 108 38.32 -214.96 55.05
CA VAL A 108 38.82 -213.82 55.83
C VAL A 108 39.65 -212.90 54.95
N GLU A 109 40.52 -213.43 54.08
CA GLU A 109 41.32 -212.62 53.16
C GLU A 109 40.46 -211.90 52.12
N TYR A 110 39.47 -212.58 51.54
CA TYR A 110 38.50 -211.96 50.65
C TYR A 110 37.71 -210.83 51.33
N ILE A 111 37.27 -211.05 52.58
CA ILE A 111 36.57 -210.03 53.39
C ILE A 111 37.49 -208.85 53.73
N LYS A 112 38.80 -209.05 53.94
CA LYS A 112 39.76 -207.93 54.09
C LYS A 112 39.82 -207.07 52.83
N ARG A 113 39.96 -207.68 51.65
CA ARG A 113 39.99 -206.96 50.36
C ARG A 113 38.71 -206.16 50.11
N LEU A 114 37.54 -206.78 50.33
CA LEU A 114 36.25 -206.08 50.24
C LEU A 114 36.15 -204.91 51.22
N ARG A 115 36.58 -205.08 52.48
CA ARG A 115 36.62 -203.98 53.46
C ARG A 115 37.58 -202.87 53.08
N LEU A 116 38.68 -203.19 52.38
CA LEU A 116 39.63 -202.19 51.89
C LEU A 116 39.06 -201.41 50.70
N CYS A 117 38.38 -202.09 49.77
CA CYS A 117 37.64 -201.47 48.68
C CYS A 117 36.52 -200.54 49.20
N ILE A 118 35.75 -200.98 50.20
CA ILE A 118 34.72 -200.14 50.86
C ILE A 118 35.35 -198.91 51.52
N LYS A 119 36.49 -199.05 52.21
CA LYS A 119 37.22 -197.91 52.79
C LYS A 119 37.70 -196.92 51.73
N TRP A 120 38.29 -197.42 50.64
CA TRP A 120 38.73 -196.58 49.52
C TRP A 120 37.56 -195.82 48.89
N PHE A 121 36.40 -196.47 48.71
CA PHE A 121 35.17 -195.78 48.27
C PHE A 121 34.68 -194.73 49.26
N GLN A 122 34.75 -194.97 50.58
CA GLN A 122 34.37 -194.00 51.61
C GLN A 122 35.33 -192.79 51.65
N GLU A 123 36.62 -193.02 51.43
CA GLU A 123 37.64 -191.97 51.33
C GLU A 123 37.46 -191.15 50.03
N LEU A 124 37.18 -191.81 48.91
CA LEU A 124 36.85 -191.19 47.64
C LEU A 124 35.56 -190.37 47.70
N GLU A 125 34.50 -190.89 48.34
CA GLU A 125 33.25 -190.16 48.59
C GLU A 125 33.49 -188.93 49.47
N GLY A 126 34.29 -189.07 50.53
CA GLY A 126 34.73 -187.95 51.38
C GLY A 126 35.50 -186.88 50.60
N ASN A 127 36.40 -187.29 49.70
CA ASN A 127 37.14 -186.38 48.82
C ASN A 127 36.21 -185.65 47.84
N TYR A 128 35.26 -186.34 47.20
CA TYR A 128 34.27 -185.71 46.33
C TYR A 128 33.32 -184.76 47.09
N LEU A 129 32.96 -185.06 48.34
CA LEU A 129 32.18 -184.15 49.18
C LEU A 129 32.98 -182.90 49.56
N LEU A 130 34.27 -183.03 49.88
CA LEU A 130 35.17 -181.91 50.12
C LEU A 130 35.41 -181.07 48.86
N GLU A 131 35.52 -181.70 47.69
CA GLU A 131 35.64 -180.99 46.41
C GLU A 131 34.36 -180.26 46.03
N LYS A 132 33.19 -180.91 46.19
CA LYS A 132 31.88 -180.29 45.99
C LYS A 132 31.68 -179.07 46.88
N GLU A 133 32.06 -179.14 48.15
CA GLU A 133 31.95 -178.00 49.07
C GLU A 133 32.97 -176.90 48.75
N LYS A 134 34.20 -177.23 48.32
CA LYS A 134 35.16 -176.24 47.78
C LYS A 134 34.60 -175.52 46.55
N LEU A 135 34.07 -176.27 45.58
CA LEU A 135 33.46 -175.71 44.35
C LEU A 135 32.25 -174.84 44.68
N LYS A 136 31.40 -175.25 45.62
CA LYS A 136 30.29 -174.44 46.12
C LYS A 136 30.77 -173.15 46.77
N ASN A 137 31.75 -173.18 47.68
CA ASN A 137 32.28 -171.96 48.27
C ASN A 137 32.93 -171.02 47.23
N LEU A 138 33.57 -171.57 46.19
CA LEU A 138 34.06 -170.78 45.06
C LEU A 138 32.94 -170.16 44.22
N LEU A 139 31.82 -170.88 44.02
CA LEU A 139 30.62 -170.37 43.38
C LEU A 139 29.97 -169.26 44.22
N ASP A 140 29.73 -169.49 45.51
CA ASP A 140 29.16 -168.52 46.45
C ASP A 140 30.00 -167.21 46.48
N ILE A 141 31.33 -167.32 46.41
CA ILE A 141 32.26 -166.18 46.31
C ILE A 141 32.17 -165.48 44.94
N ALA A 142 31.97 -166.23 43.85
CA ALA A 142 31.85 -165.67 42.51
C ALA A 142 30.50 -164.96 42.31
N GLU A 143 29.40 -165.59 42.72
CA GLU A 143 28.05 -165.01 42.71
C GLU A 143 28.00 -163.72 43.53
N LYS A 144 28.57 -163.72 44.75
CA LYS A 144 28.65 -162.51 45.56
C LYS A 144 29.44 -161.39 44.88
N LYS A 145 30.58 -161.70 44.24
CA LYS A 145 31.35 -160.70 43.48
C LYS A 145 30.56 -160.13 42.31
N CYS A 146 29.74 -160.95 41.64
CA CYS A 146 28.84 -160.50 40.58
C CYS A 146 27.74 -159.58 41.12
N THR A 147 27.10 -159.91 42.24
CA THR A 147 26.07 -159.04 42.85
C THR A 147 26.66 -157.73 43.38
N ASP A 148 27.81 -157.78 44.05
CA ASP A 148 28.50 -156.59 44.55
C ASP A 148 28.91 -155.65 43.38
N MET A 149 29.34 -156.22 42.25
CA MET A 149 29.63 -155.47 41.02
C MET A 149 28.37 -154.92 40.35
N GLU A 150 27.29 -155.68 40.27
CA GLU A 150 26.02 -155.24 39.67
C GLU A 150 25.40 -154.07 40.46
N ILE A 151 25.49 -154.11 41.79
CA ILE A 151 25.07 -153.01 42.68
C ILE A 151 25.94 -151.77 42.43
N LEU A 152 27.27 -151.92 42.32
CA LEU A 152 28.18 -150.81 42.02
C LEU A 152 27.91 -150.19 40.64
N MET A 153 27.63 -151.01 39.63
CA MET A 153 27.27 -150.55 38.29
C MET A 153 25.95 -149.78 38.29
N LYS A 154 24.90 -150.28 38.96
CA LYS A 154 23.61 -149.56 39.10
C LYS A 154 23.76 -148.23 39.81
N ALA A 155 24.50 -148.18 40.93
CA ALA A 155 24.78 -146.93 41.63
C ALA A 155 25.52 -145.90 40.74
N LYS A 156 26.42 -146.36 39.86
CA LYS A 156 27.09 -145.49 38.88
C LYS A 156 26.20 -145.08 37.70
N GLU A 157 25.28 -145.93 37.27
CA GLU A 157 24.25 -145.59 36.29
C GLU A 157 23.28 -144.53 36.84
N GLU A 158 22.85 -144.66 38.10
CA GLU A 158 22.02 -143.67 38.80
C GLU A 158 22.73 -142.31 38.94
N GLU A 159 24.01 -142.31 39.33
CA GLU A 159 24.85 -141.10 39.40
C GLU A 159 24.98 -140.40 38.03
N LEU A 160 25.30 -141.17 36.97
CA LEU A 160 25.40 -140.64 35.61
C LEU A 160 24.06 -140.12 35.08
N ASN A 161 22.96 -140.82 35.34
CA ASN A 161 21.62 -140.35 34.96
C ASN A 161 21.23 -139.06 35.70
N SER A 162 21.58 -138.92 36.98
CA SER A 162 21.38 -137.69 37.75
C SER A 162 22.17 -136.51 37.15
N ILE A 163 23.45 -136.73 36.80
CA ILE A 163 24.28 -135.73 36.12
C ILE A 163 23.70 -135.36 34.75
N ILE A 164 23.22 -136.34 33.96
CA ILE A 164 22.58 -136.09 32.65
C ILE A 164 21.28 -135.28 32.81
N MET A 165 20.47 -135.55 33.84
CA MET A 165 19.26 -134.78 34.12
C MET A 165 19.58 -133.33 34.49
N GLU A 166 20.55 -133.11 35.38
CA GLU A 166 20.93 -131.76 35.80
C GLU A 166 21.62 -130.98 34.66
N LEU A 167 22.42 -131.63 33.82
CA LEU A 167 22.98 -131.01 32.60
C LEU A 167 21.89 -130.63 31.59
N ARG A 168 20.88 -131.48 31.37
CA ARG A 168 19.72 -131.17 30.50
C ARG A 168 18.90 -130.00 31.05
N LYS A 169 18.67 -129.96 32.37
CA LYS A 169 17.98 -128.86 33.07
C LYS A 169 18.74 -127.54 32.96
N ASN A 170 20.07 -127.55 33.14
CA ASN A 170 20.90 -126.36 32.97
C ASN A 170 20.97 -125.91 31.50
N TYR A 171 21.05 -126.83 30.54
CA TYR A 171 20.97 -126.51 29.11
C TYR A 171 19.63 -125.85 28.76
N ALA A 172 18.50 -126.39 29.21
CA ALA A 172 17.18 -125.81 28.97
C ALA A 172 17.05 -124.40 29.57
N SER A 173 17.49 -124.18 30.82
CA SER A 173 17.46 -122.85 31.43
C SER A 173 18.42 -121.86 30.75
N LEU A 174 19.55 -122.32 30.21
CA LEU A 174 20.46 -121.47 29.43
C LEU A 174 19.87 -121.13 28.06
N GLN A 175 19.20 -122.07 27.40
CA GLN A 175 18.50 -121.85 26.13
C GLN A 175 17.35 -120.85 26.29
N GLU A 176 16.53 -120.99 27.35
CA GLU A 176 15.47 -120.03 27.71
C GLU A 176 16.01 -118.61 27.92
N LYS A 177 17.11 -118.49 28.69
CA LYS A 177 17.79 -117.20 28.91
C LYS A 177 18.35 -116.62 27.62
N PHE A 178 18.92 -117.45 26.75
CA PHE A 178 19.45 -117.01 25.45
C PHE A 178 18.33 -116.50 24.53
N THR A 179 17.23 -117.24 24.37
CA THR A 179 16.10 -116.81 23.53
C THR A 179 15.43 -115.56 24.10
N LYS A 180 15.37 -115.41 25.42
CA LYS A 180 14.91 -114.18 26.05
C LYS A 180 15.83 -112.99 25.74
N GLU A 181 17.14 -113.11 26.00
CA GLU A 181 18.12 -112.04 25.75
C GLU A 181 18.14 -111.63 24.26
N GLU A 182 17.99 -112.59 23.34
CA GLU A 182 17.86 -112.32 21.91
C GLU A 182 16.58 -111.52 21.58
N SER A 183 15.45 -111.83 22.22
CA SER A 183 14.20 -111.07 22.06
C SER A 183 14.24 -109.67 22.70
N ASP A 184 14.81 -109.54 23.91
CA ASP A 184 14.96 -108.26 24.61
C ASP A 184 15.91 -107.33 23.83
N LYS A 185 17.00 -107.89 23.26
CA LYS A 185 17.90 -107.20 22.34
C LYS A 185 17.19 -106.72 21.06
N LEU A 186 16.33 -107.56 20.47
CA LEU A 186 15.60 -107.21 19.24
C LEU A 186 14.61 -106.06 19.52
N ALA A 187 13.85 -106.13 20.61
CA ALA A 187 12.97 -105.05 21.06
C ALA A 187 13.74 -103.74 21.35
N ALA A 188 14.92 -103.83 21.96
CA ALA A 188 15.78 -102.66 22.17
C ALA A 188 16.32 -102.06 20.84
N MET A 189 16.62 -102.91 19.85
CA MET A 189 17.02 -102.45 18.51
C MET A 189 15.86 -101.78 17.76
N GLU A 190 14.64 -102.32 17.85
CA GLU A 190 13.42 -101.71 17.27
C GLU A 190 13.10 -100.36 17.93
N SER A 191 13.15 -100.29 19.27
CA SER A 191 12.96 -99.03 20.00
C SER A 191 14.00 -97.97 19.61
N LEU A 192 15.27 -98.34 19.44
CA LEU A 192 16.33 -97.44 19.00
C LEU A 192 16.20 -97.05 17.52
N ALA A 193 15.63 -97.90 16.67
CA ALA A 193 15.31 -97.54 15.29
C ALA A 193 14.18 -96.50 15.24
N LYS A 194 13.12 -96.70 16.02
CA LYS A 194 12.02 -95.75 16.15
C LYS A 194 12.48 -94.41 16.74
N GLU A 195 13.26 -94.40 17.81
CA GLU A 195 13.80 -93.16 18.41
C GLU A 195 14.60 -92.33 17.40
N LYS A 196 15.35 -92.99 16.49
CA LYS A 196 16.08 -92.31 15.41
C LYS A 196 15.14 -91.73 14.35
N GLU A 197 14.05 -92.41 14.02
CA GLU A 197 13.05 -91.87 13.08
C GLU A 197 12.28 -90.69 13.71
N ASP A 198 11.78 -90.85 14.93
CA ASP A 198 11.11 -89.80 15.70
C ASP A 198 12.02 -88.57 15.81
N LYS A 199 13.29 -88.76 16.18
CA LYS A 199 14.31 -87.69 16.18
C LYS A 199 14.48 -87.05 14.80
N ALA A 200 14.58 -87.85 13.73
CA ALA A 200 14.72 -87.33 12.37
C ALA A 200 13.46 -86.60 11.88
N THR A 201 12.26 -86.87 12.42
CA THR A 201 11.07 -86.03 12.19
C THR A 201 11.21 -84.70 12.94
N ALA A 202 11.63 -84.73 14.21
CA ALA A 202 11.79 -83.54 15.04
C ALA A 202 12.86 -82.58 14.47
N GLU A 203 14.00 -83.09 14.01
CA GLU A 203 15.05 -82.28 13.38
C GLU A 203 14.57 -81.62 12.07
N ARG A 204 13.74 -82.31 11.27
CA ARG A 204 13.10 -81.74 10.07
C ARG A 204 12.09 -80.64 10.42
N LEU A 205 11.26 -80.85 11.43
CA LEU A 205 10.29 -79.85 11.90
C LEU A 205 11.01 -78.62 12.49
N GLN A 206 12.06 -78.83 13.27
CA GLN A 206 12.91 -77.75 13.80
C GLN A 206 13.55 -76.93 12.67
N ALA A 207 14.02 -77.58 11.60
CA ALA A 207 14.56 -76.90 10.43
C ALA A 207 13.50 -76.04 9.70
N SER A 208 12.29 -76.56 9.48
CA SER A 208 11.17 -75.81 8.87
C SER A 208 10.82 -74.57 9.70
N LEU A 209 10.54 -74.77 11.00
CA LEU A 209 10.20 -73.69 11.93
C LEU A 209 11.30 -72.63 12.06
N SER A 210 12.57 -73.03 11.93
CA SER A 210 13.71 -72.08 11.94
C SER A 210 13.75 -71.21 10.68
N GLU A 211 13.41 -71.76 9.51
CA GLU A 211 13.33 -71.01 8.26
C GLU A 211 12.08 -70.11 8.22
N GLU A 212 10.92 -70.62 8.66
CA GLU A 212 9.68 -69.84 8.82
C GLU A 212 9.90 -68.64 9.77
N LEU A 213 10.56 -68.85 10.91
CA LEU A 213 10.95 -67.79 11.83
C LEU A 213 11.89 -66.76 11.15
N ARG A 214 12.85 -67.22 10.33
CA ARG A 214 13.77 -66.34 9.59
C ARG A 214 13.05 -65.51 8.52
N ILE A 215 12.03 -66.08 7.87
CA ILE A 215 11.16 -65.38 6.91
C ILE A 215 10.34 -64.32 7.65
N ALA A 216 9.63 -64.69 8.72
CA ALA A 216 8.83 -63.78 9.53
C ALA A 216 9.67 -62.63 10.13
N GLN A 217 10.91 -62.90 10.57
CA GLN A 217 11.84 -61.87 11.02
C GLN A 217 12.19 -60.88 9.90
N ARG A 218 12.46 -61.35 8.68
CA ARG A 218 12.73 -60.50 7.51
C ARG A 218 11.52 -59.63 7.13
N GLU A 219 10.32 -60.21 7.15
CA GLU A 219 9.08 -59.51 6.82
C GLU A 219 8.72 -58.45 7.88
N ASN A 220 8.92 -58.77 9.16
CA ASN A 220 8.81 -57.82 10.27
C ASN A 220 9.84 -56.67 10.11
N SER A 221 11.11 -56.96 9.81
CA SER A 221 12.12 -55.93 9.54
C SER A 221 11.74 -55.03 8.36
N SER A 222 11.26 -55.61 7.25
CA SER A 222 10.79 -54.85 6.07
C SER A 222 9.57 -53.98 6.41
N SER A 223 8.65 -54.50 7.23
CA SER A 223 7.45 -53.77 7.66
C SER A 223 7.79 -52.61 8.60
N ASN A 224 8.70 -52.80 9.55
CA ASN A 224 9.20 -51.73 10.41
C ASN A 224 9.95 -50.65 9.61
N GLN A 225 10.73 -51.03 8.59
CA GLN A 225 11.36 -50.06 7.69
C GLN A 225 10.32 -49.22 6.91
N LYS A 226 9.25 -49.85 6.40
CA LYS A 226 8.12 -49.15 5.78
C LYS A 226 7.44 -48.19 6.75
N ILE A 227 7.13 -48.64 7.97
CA ILE A 227 6.53 -47.82 9.04
C ILE A 227 7.41 -46.60 9.36
N SER A 228 8.73 -46.78 9.49
CA SER A 228 9.66 -45.67 9.69
C SER A 228 9.60 -44.66 8.54
N SER A 229 9.63 -45.12 7.30
CA SER A 229 9.56 -44.23 6.12
C SER A 229 8.22 -43.48 6.00
N LEU A 230 7.11 -44.10 6.43
CA LEU A 230 5.80 -43.47 6.49
C LEU A 230 5.72 -42.42 7.61
N ASN A 231 6.32 -42.69 8.78
CA ASN A 231 6.42 -41.72 9.87
C ASN A 231 7.25 -40.50 9.48
N ASP A 232 8.39 -40.69 8.79
CA ASP A 232 9.20 -39.58 8.26
C ASP A 232 8.42 -38.72 7.24
N MET A 233 7.65 -39.36 6.36
CA MET A 233 6.80 -38.66 5.40
C MET A 233 5.63 -37.93 6.06
N TYR A 234 4.99 -38.54 7.07
CA TYR A 234 3.93 -37.90 7.85
C TYR A 234 4.46 -36.68 8.60
N LYS A 235 5.64 -36.79 9.23
CA LYS A 235 6.30 -35.68 9.92
C LYS A 235 6.59 -34.52 8.98
N ARG A 236 7.14 -34.78 7.79
CA ARG A 236 7.36 -33.74 6.75
C ARG A 236 6.06 -33.08 6.30
N LEU A 237 4.98 -33.84 6.17
CA LEU A 237 3.66 -33.32 5.81
C LEU A 237 3.05 -32.46 6.94
N GLN A 238 3.31 -32.80 8.20
CA GLN A 238 2.93 -32.01 9.37
C GLN A 238 3.76 -30.71 9.47
N GLU A 239 5.07 -30.77 9.25
CA GLU A 239 5.97 -29.60 9.15
C GLU A 239 5.55 -28.66 8.00
N TYR A 240 5.17 -29.21 6.84
CA TYR A 240 4.64 -28.45 5.70
C TYR A 240 3.30 -27.77 6.01
N ASN A 241 2.32 -28.51 6.58
CA ASN A 241 1.04 -27.91 6.99
C ASN A 241 1.23 -26.81 8.03
N THR A 242 2.12 -27.01 9.01
CA THR A 242 2.45 -26.00 10.03
C THR A 242 3.01 -24.73 9.38
N SER A 243 3.92 -24.88 8.42
CA SER A 243 4.53 -23.76 7.68
C SER A 243 3.50 -23.02 6.82
N LEU A 244 2.59 -23.75 6.18
CA LEU A 244 1.52 -23.19 5.34
C LEU A 244 0.45 -22.48 6.19
N GLN A 245 0.16 -22.99 7.39
CA GLN A 245 -0.71 -22.32 8.37
C GLN A 245 -0.06 -21.03 8.90
N GLN A 246 1.23 -21.04 9.23
CA GLN A 246 1.98 -19.83 9.61
C GLN A 246 1.98 -18.78 8.48
N TYR A 247 2.16 -19.20 7.23
CA TYR A 247 2.09 -18.32 6.07
C TYR A 247 0.70 -17.69 5.89
N ASN A 248 -0.37 -18.48 6.03
CA ASN A 248 -1.75 -17.97 5.98
C ASN A 248 -2.03 -16.98 7.11
N SER A 249 -1.58 -17.25 8.35
CA SER A 249 -1.71 -16.29 9.46
C SER A 249 -0.89 -15.01 9.24
N LYS A 250 0.28 -15.10 8.59
CA LYS A 250 1.07 -13.93 8.18
C LYS A 250 0.34 -13.08 7.15
N LEU A 251 -0.23 -13.69 6.10
CA LEU A 251 -1.06 -12.99 5.10
C LEU A 251 -2.31 -12.36 5.72
N GLN A 252 -2.97 -13.02 6.65
CA GLN A 252 -4.11 -12.46 7.39
C GLN A 252 -3.72 -11.25 8.24
N SER A 253 -2.55 -11.30 8.91
CA SER A 253 -2.00 -10.18 9.66
C SER A 253 -1.64 -9.00 8.75
N GLU A 254 -0.96 -9.26 7.62
CA GLU A 254 -0.63 -8.24 6.62
C GLU A 254 -1.88 -7.58 6.06
N LEU A 255 -2.90 -8.38 5.67
CA LEU A 255 -4.19 -7.89 5.18
C LEU A 255 -4.97 -7.09 6.24
N ALA A 256 -4.86 -7.44 7.53
CA ALA A 256 -5.42 -6.64 8.62
C ALA A 256 -4.70 -5.28 8.76
N THR A 257 -3.36 -5.26 8.68
CA THR A 257 -2.58 -4.02 8.74
C THR A 257 -2.82 -3.10 7.55
N THR A 258 -2.89 -3.64 6.32
CA THR A 258 -3.18 -2.83 5.12
C THR A 258 -4.59 -2.25 5.17
N ASN A 259 -5.59 -3.03 5.57
CA ASN A 259 -6.95 -2.53 5.81
C ASN A 259 -6.99 -1.38 6.84
N GLU A 260 -6.21 -1.44 7.92
CA GLU A 260 -6.16 -0.34 8.89
C GLU A 260 -5.41 0.90 8.36
N THR A 261 -4.41 0.72 7.49
CA THR A 261 -3.82 1.86 6.75
C THR A 261 -4.80 2.47 5.74
N ILE A 262 -5.61 1.67 5.05
CA ILE A 262 -6.65 2.16 4.13
C ILE A 262 -7.68 3.00 4.89
N LYS A 263 -8.25 2.49 6.00
CA LYS A 263 -9.17 3.26 6.86
C LYS A 263 -8.58 4.59 7.35
N ARG A 264 -7.26 4.65 7.57
CA ARG A 264 -6.57 5.88 7.97
C ARG A 264 -6.51 6.88 6.80
N VAL A 265 -6.06 6.42 5.64
CA VAL A 265 -6.00 7.23 4.41
C VAL A 265 -7.40 7.69 3.97
N GLU A 266 -8.45 6.89 4.21
CA GLU A 266 -9.84 7.29 3.96
C GLU A 266 -10.31 8.41 4.89
N LYS A 267 -9.94 8.38 6.18
CA LYS A 267 -10.21 9.47 7.13
C LYS A 267 -9.44 10.73 6.78
N GLU A 268 -8.16 10.61 6.43
CA GLU A 268 -7.31 11.72 5.97
C GLU A 268 -7.87 12.35 4.69
N LYS A 269 -8.28 11.52 3.71
CA LYS A 269 -8.98 11.95 2.49
C LYS A 269 -10.29 12.67 2.80
N ALA A 270 -11.10 12.16 3.73
CA ALA A 270 -12.35 12.81 4.12
C ALA A 270 -12.10 14.21 4.70
N ALA A 271 -11.14 14.35 5.63
CA ALA A 271 -10.75 15.65 6.19
C ALA A 271 -10.18 16.62 5.13
N VAL A 272 -9.42 16.12 4.15
CA VAL A 272 -8.93 16.95 3.02
C VAL A 272 -10.09 17.41 2.12
N VAL A 273 -11.09 16.55 1.86
CA VAL A 273 -12.29 16.92 1.09
C VAL A 273 -13.14 17.94 1.83
N GLU A 274 -13.30 17.80 3.16
CA GLU A 274 -13.98 18.77 4.01
C GLU A 274 -13.27 20.14 3.96
N ASN A 275 -11.96 20.18 4.20
CA ASN A 275 -11.16 21.41 4.08
C ASN A 275 -11.25 22.06 2.69
N LEU A 276 -11.23 21.26 1.61
CA LEU A 276 -11.42 21.76 0.24
C LEU A 276 -12.84 22.32 0.00
N SER A 277 -13.85 21.81 0.69
CA SER A 277 -15.22 22.36 0.64
C SER A 277 -15.31 23.70 1.37
N THR A 278 -14.68 23.82 2.55
CA THR A 278 -14.60 25.06 3.33
C THR A 278 -13.83 26.14 2.58
N ILE A 279 -12.66 25.82 2.01
CA ILE A 279 -11.87 26.75 1.17
C ILE A 279 -12.67 27.21 -0.06
N ARG A 280 -13.44 26.31 -0.68
CA ARG A 280 -14.34 26.66 -1.81
C ARG A 280 -15.47 27.59 -1.37
N GLY A 281 -16.03 27.39 -0.18
CA GLY A 281 -17.02 28.30 0.42
C GLY A 281 -16.44 29.70 0.64
N HIS A 282 -15.23 29.80 1.20
CA HIS A 282 -14.52 31.07 1.36
C HIS A 282 -14.19 31.74 0.01
N TYR A 283 -13.73 30.97 -0.99
CA TYR A 283 -13.47 31.48 -2.34
C TYR A 283 -14.73 32.06 -2.98
N ASN A 284 -15.86 31.33 -2.93
CA ASN A 284 -17.14 31.82 -3.47
C ASN A 284 -17.58 33.09 -2.75
N SER A 285 -17.54 33.12 -1.41
CA SER A 285 -17.92 34.32 -0.63
C SER A 285 -17.05 35.54 -0.96
N LEU A 286 -15.74 35.35 -1.15
CA LEU A 286 -14.82 36.42 -1.56
C LEU A 286 -15.05 36.85 -3.02
N GLN A 287 -15.40 35.92 -3.90
CA GLN A 287 -15.76 36.18 -5.29
C GLN A 287 -17.07 37.00 -5.37
N ASP A 288 -18.05 36.71 -4.52
CA ASP A 288 -19.32 37.45 -4.41
C ASP A 288 -19.11 38.85 -3.80
N GLN A 289 -18.21 39.00 -2.82
CA GLN A 289 -17.78 40.32 -2.34
C GLN A 289 -17.07 41.12 -3.44
N LEU A 290 -16.24 40.48 -4.26
CA LEU A 290 -15.53 41.14 -5.36
C LEU A 290 -16.48 41.58 -6.48
N THR A 291 -17.48 40.77 -6.85
CA THR A 291 -18.49 41.16 -7.85
C THR A 291 -19.43 42.24 -7.32
N SER A 292 -19.85 42.15 -6.06
CA SER A 292 -20.63 43.20 -5.39
C SER A 292 -19.87 44.53 -5.33
N SER A 293 -18.59 44.50 -4.93
CA SER A 293 -17.72 45.69 -4.89
C SER A 293 -17.52 46.30 -6.28
N ARG A 294 -17.34 45.48 -7.33
CA ARG A 294 -17.27 45.97 -8.72
C ARG A 294 -18.58 46.62 -9.15
N ALA A 295 -19.72 45.99 -8.92
CA ALA A 295 -21.02 46.56 -9.27
C ALA A 295 -21.28 47.91 -8.57
N SER A 296 -20.87 48.05 -7.29
CA SER A 296 -20.96 49.34 -6.59
C SER A 296 -19.98 50.39 -7.12
N GLN A 297 -18.79 49.98 -7.57
CA GLN A 297 -17.79 50.86 -8.19
C GLN A 297 -18.27 51.34 -9.58
N ASP A 298 -18.85 50.45 -10.38
CA ASP A 298 -19.41 50.77 -11.70
C ASP A 298 -20.61 51.72 -11.58
N GLU A 299 -21.47 51.54 -10.57
CA GLU A 299 -22.59 52.47 -10.33
C GLU A 299 -22.10 53.84 -9.84
N ALA A 300 -21.09 53.87 -8.95
CA ALA A 300 -20.42 55.11 -8.56
C ALA A 300 -19.71 55.79 -9.75
N MET A 301 -19.21 55.00 -10.72
CA MET A 301 -18.61 55.52 -11.96
C MET A 301 -19.69 56.20 -12.83
N LYS A 302 -20.84 55.56 -13.04
CA LYS A 302 -21.98 56.16 -13.76
C LYS A 302 -22.46 57.44 -13.09
N GLN A 303 -22.57 57.47 -11.76
CA GLN A 303 -22.95 58.67 -11.01
C GLN A 303 -21.92 59.80 -11.19
N LYS A 304 -20.62 59.48 -11.14
CA LYS A 304 -19.54 60.43 -11.43
C LYS A 304 -19.60 60.95 -12.88
N GLU A 305 -19.91 60.10 -13.85
CA GLU A 305 -20.06 60.50 -15.26
C GLU A 305 -21.30 61.37 -15.47
N ALA A 306 -22.44 61.03 -14.85
CA ALA A 306 -23.65 61.85 -14.88
C ALA A 306 -23.42 63.25 -14.27
N LEU A 307 -22.80 63.33 -13.10
CA LEU A 307 -22.38 64.60 -12.48
C LEU A 307 -21.34 65.34 -13.32
N GLY A 308 -20.44 64.62 -14.00
CA GLY A 308 -19.48 65.20 -14.94
C GLY A 308 -20.16 65.84 -16.16
N ASN A 309 -21.20 65.19 -16.69
CA ASN A 309 -22.03 65.72 -17.77
C ASN A 309 -22.86 66.93 -17.31
N GLU A 310 -23.46 66.88 -16.12
CA GLU A 310 -24.20 68.01 -15.52
C GLU A 310 -23.29 69.23 -15.30
N VAL A 311 -22.09 69.03 -14.75
CA VAL A 311 -21.04 70.07 -14.64
C VAL A 311 -20.55 70.54 -16.02
N GLY A 312 -20.68 69.71 -17.05
CA GLY A 312 -20.47 70.09 -18.45
C GLY A 312 -21.55 71.04 -18.96
N CYS A 313 -22.83 70.69 -18.78
CA CYS A 313 -23.99 71.51 -19.14
C CYS A 313 -23.96 72.87 -18.41
N LEU A 314 -23.84 72.87 -17.08
CA LEU A 314 -23.79 74.08 -16.26
C LEU A 314 -22.61 75.00 -16.63
N ARG A 315 -21.49 74.44 -17.12
CA ARG A 315 -20.36 75.21 -17.64
C ARG A 315 -20.66 75.82 -19.02
N GLY A 316 -21.43 75.12 -19.86
CA GLY A 316 -21.96 75.65 -21.10
C GLY A 316 -22.95 76.79 -20.85
N ASP A 317 -23.92 76.59 -19.95
CA ASP A 317 -24.90 77.62 -19.58
C ASP A 317 -24.23 78.87 -19.00
N LEU A 318 -23.24 78.70 -18.12
CA LEU A 318 -22.42 79.81 -17.59
C LEU A 318 -21.56 80.50 -18.66
N GLN A 319 -21.24 79.83 -19.77
CA GLN A 319 -20.53 80.43 -20.90
C GLN A 319 -21.51 81.21 -21.79
N GLN A 320 -22.68 80.65 -22.10
CA GLN A 320 -23.76 81.34 -22.83
C GLN A 320 -24.18 82.62 -22.09
N ILE A 321 -24.39 82.56 -20.77
CA ILE A 321 -24.74 83.74 -19.95
C ILE A 321 -23.64 84.80 -19.97
N ARG A 322 -22.36 84.43 -20.10
CA ARG A 322 -21.25 85.39 -20.28
C ARG A 322 -21.28 86.04 -21.66
N GLU A 323 -21.50 85.27 -22.70
CA GLU A 323 -21.59 85.74 -24.09
C GLU A 323 -22.81 86.64 -24.30
N ASP A 324 -23.98 86.25 -23.78
CA ASP A 324 -25.20 87.06 -23.75
C ASP A 324 -24.98 88.39 -23.00
N ARG A 325 -24.38 88.33 -21.80
CA ARG A 325 -24.03 89.53 -21.01
C ARG A 325 -23.08 90.44 -21.79
N ASP A 326 -22.09 89.90 -22.47
CA ASP A 326 -21.09 90.70 -23.21
C ASP A 326 -21.69 91.29 -24.49
N CYS A 327 -22.64 90.60 -25.13
CA CYS A 327 -23.46 91.16 -26.21
C CYS A 327 -24.41 92.27 -25.72
N GLN A 328 -25.05 92.09 -24.56
CA GLN A 328 -25.85 93.14 -23.91
C GLN A 328 -24.97 94.34 -23.51
N LEU A 329 -23.74 94.11 -23.03
CA LEU A 329 -22.79 95.16 -22.71
C LEU A 329 -22.40 95.97 -23.95
N LEU A 330 -22.13 95.31 -25.08
CA LEU A 330 -21.90 95.97 -26.37
C LEU A 330 -23.13 96.77 -26.84
N GLN A 331 -24.34 96.23 -26.68
CA GLN A 331 -25.59 96.93 -27.01
C GLN A 331 -25.79 98.19 -26.14
N VAL A 332 -25.54 98.09 -24.82
CA VAL A 332 -25.59 99.22 -23.89
C VAL A 332 -24.53 100.27 -24.22
N GLN A 333 -23.31 99.86 -24.60
CA GLN A 333 -22.26 100.78 -25.07
C GLN A 333 -22.66 101.50 -26.36
N ALA A 334 -23.26 100.80 -27.33
CA ALA A 334 -23.76 101.39 -28.57
C ALA A 334 -24.88 102.42 -28.30
N LEU A 335 -25.89 102.05 -27.52
CA LEU A 335 -26.98 102.95 -27.11
C LEU A 335 -26.46 104.15 -26.30
N THR A 336 -25.43 103.95 -25.45
CA THR A 336 -24.78 105.05 -24.72
C THR A 336 -24.06 106.00 -25.69
N ALA A 337 -23.37 105.48 -26.69
CA ALA A 337 -22.72 106.30 -27.72
C ALA A 337 -23.74 107.06 -28.59
N GLU A 338 -24.90 106.49 -28.88
CA GLU A 338 -26.01 107.21 -29.53
C GLU A 338 -26.61 108.29 -28.63
N MET A 339 -26.82 108.00 -27.34
CA MET A 339 -27.32 108.98 -26.38
C MET A 339 -26.34 110.15 -26.20
N ILE A 340 -25.03 109.89 -26.23
CA ILE A 340 -23.98 110.93 -26.27
C ILE A 340 -24.10 111.77 -27.55
N LYS A 341 -24.26 111.16 -28.74
CA LYS A 341 -24.45 111.90 -30.00
C LYS A 341 -25.71 112.78 -29.95
N TYR A 342 -26.84 112.26 -29.45
CA TYR A 342 -28.07 113.04 -29.28
C TYR A 342 -27.86 114.22 -28.32
N LYS A 343 -27.15 114.01 -27.20
CA LYS A 343 -26.79 115.07 -26.25
C LYS A 343 -25.86 116.11 -26.86
N GLU A 344 -24.91 115.71 -27.71
CA GLU A 344 -24.00 116.63 -28.42
C GLU A 344 -24.74 117.45 -29.49
N CYS A 345 -25.63 116.83 -30.27
CA CYS A 345 -26.49 117.53 -31.23
C CYS A 345 -27.46 118.51 -30.55
N SER A 346 -28.05 118.10 -29.42
CA SER A 346 -28.87 118.98 -28.58
C SER A 346 -28.05 120.15 -28.02
N GLY A 347 -26.83 119.91 -27.55
CA GLY A 347 -25.92 120.96 -27.08
C GLY A 347 -25.52 121.95 -28.17
N LYS A 348 -25.24 121.48 -29.39
CA LYS A 348 -24.96 122.34 -30.56
C LYS A 348 -26.16 123.21 -30.91
N SER A 349 -27.35 122.62 -30.97
CA SER A 349 -28.58 123.36 -31.27
C SER A 349 -28.95 124.38 -30.16
N SER A 350 -28.64 124.08 -28.89
CA SER A 350 -28.75 125.05 -27.79
C SER A 350 -27.78 126.21 -27.95
N ALA A 351 -26.50 125.93 -28.26
CA ALA A 351 -25.50 126.99 -28.46
C ALA A 351 -25.81 127.88 -29.68
N GLU A 352 -26.41 127.33 -30.73
CA GLU A 352 -26.93 128.09 -31.86
C GLU A 352 -28.12 128.97 -31.45
N LEU A 353 -29.04 128.47 -30.61
CA LEU A 353 -30.16 129.23 -30.06
C LEU A 353 -29.68 130.39 -29.18
N ASP A 354 -28.71 130.15 -28.29
CA ASP A 354 -28.10 131.18 -27.44
C ASP A 354 -27.40 132.26 -28.28
N CYS A 355 -26.67 131.84 -29.32
CA CYS A 355 -26.01 132.75 -30.25
C CYS A 355 -27.00 133.58 -31.08
N LEU A 356 -28.12 133.00 -31.51
CA LEU A 356 -29.21 133.72 -32.18
C LEU A 356 -29.92 134.69 -31.22
N THR A 357 -30.09 134.31 -29.96
CA THR A 357 -30.71 135.15 -28.92
C THR A 357 -29.86 136.38 -28.62
N LEU A 358 -28.53 136.21 -28.44
CA LEU A 358 -27.59 137.33 -28.32
C LEU A 358 -27.65 138.28 -29.53
N LYS A 359 -27.77 137.72 -30.74
CA LYS A 359 -27.84 138.47 -32.00
C LYS A 359 -29.18 139.22 -32.18
N SER A 360 -30.26 138.67 -31.63
CA SER A 360 -31.57 139.32 -31.54
C SER A 360 -31.52 140.52 -30.57
N ASN A 361 -30.91 140.35 -29.40
CA ASN A 361 -30.81 141.41 -28.39
C ASN A 361 -29.95 142.60 -28.89
N ASP A 362 -28.88 142.34 -29.64
CA ASP A 362 -28.08 143.38 -30.30
C ASP A 362 -28.85 144.09 -31.44
N LEU A 363 -29.68 143.38 -32.19
CA LEU A 363 -30.60 143.99 -33.16
C LEU A 363 -31.63 144.89 -32.48
N GLU A 364 -32.23 144.43 -31.38
CA GLU A 364 -33.23 145.19 -30.61
C GLU A 364 -32.64 146.46 -29.98
N ALA A 365 -31.45 146.36 -29.36
CA ALA A 365 -30.72 147.53 -28.86
C ALA A 365 -30.42 148.56 -29.96
N ARG A 366 -30.05 148.12 -31.17
CA ARG A 366 -29.84 149.01 -32.32
C ARG A 366 -31.16 149.62 -32.83
N CYS A 367 -32.28 148.90 -32.81
CA CYS A 367 -33.60 149.44 -33.12
C CYS A 367 -34.07 150.51 -32.12
N ILE A 368 -33.79 150.33 -30.82
CA ILE A 368 -34.09 151.34 -29.78
C ILE A 368 -33.27 152.61 -30.05
N TYR A 369 -31.96 152.50 -30.24
CA TYR A 369 -31.08 153.65 -30.53
C TYR A 369 -31.47 154.40 -31.81
N GLN A 370 -31.86 153.68 -32.87
CA GLN A 370 -32.38 154.31 -34.10
C GLN A 370 -33.73 155.01 -33.87
N SER A 371 -34.61 154.43 -33.05
CA SER A 371 -35.91 155.03 -32.72
C SER A 371 -35.76 156.31 -31.91
N GLU A 372 -34.81 156.39 -30.98
CA GLU A 372 -34.51 157.61 -30.22
C GLU A 372 -33.93 158.72 -31.12
N GLN A 373 -33.03 158.39 -32.05
CA GLN A 373 -32.53 159.35 -33.04
C GLN A 373 -33.65 159.90 -33.94
N ILE A 374 -34.55 159.04 -34.43
CA ILE A 374 -35.71 159.48 -35.24
C ILE A 374 -36.56 160.47 -34.44
N LYS A 375 -36.79 160.19 -33.15
CA LYS A 375 -37.57 161.06 -32.27
C LYS A 375 -36.90 162.43 -32.05
N THR A 376 -35.58 162.47 -31.83
CA THR A 376 -34.85 163.74 -31.69
C THR A 376 -34.84 164.56 -32.99
N LEU A 377 -34.79 163.90 -34.16
CA LEU A 377 -34.90 164.57 -35.46
C LEU A 377 -36.32 165.12 -35.71
N GLN A 378 -37.36 164.42 -35.26
CA GLN A 378 -38.75 164.89 -35.33
C GLN A 378 -38.98 166.14 -34.46
N ASP A 379 -38.46 166.17 -33.23
CA ASP A 379 -38.54 167.34 -32.35
C ASP A 379 -37.81 168.57 -32.94
N GLN A 380 -36.65 168.37 -33.58
CA GLN A 380 -35.94 169.43 -34.31
C GLN A 380 -36.76 169.98 -35.49
N LEU A 381 -37.41 169.10 -36.25
CA LEU A 381 -38.31 169.47 -37.35
C LEU A 381 -39.50 170.31 -36.87
N PHE A 382 -40.14 169.92 -35.76
CA PHE A 382 -41.28 170.65 -35.18
C PHE A 382 -40.88 172.07 -34.72
N VAL A 383 -39.70 172.23 -34.13
CA VAL A 383 -39.16 173.56 -33.75
C VAL A 383 -38.86 174.41 -34.99
N ALA A 384 -38.34 173.82 -36.07
CA ALA A 384 -38.11 174.50 -37.34
C ALA A 384 -39.42 174.96 -38.01
N GLU A 385 -40.44 174.10 -38.08
CA GLU A 385 -41.75 174.47 -38.62
C GLU A 385 -42.40 175.64 -37.86
N LYS A 386 -42.32 175.64 -36.52
CA LYS A 386 -42.86 176.75 -35.72
C LYS A 386 -42.13 178.06 -35.98
N LYS A 387 -40.81 178.05 -36.14
CA LYS A 387 -40.05 179.24 -36.56
C LYS A 387 -40.45 179.72 -37.96
N TRP A 388 -40.63 178.80 -38.91
CA TRP A 388 -41.06 179.13 -40.26
C TRP A 388 -42.46 179.78 -40.29
N LYS A 389 -43.46 179.18 -39.65
CA LYS A 389 -44.84 179.72 -39.56
C LYS A 389 -44.91 181.10 -38.88
N MET A 390 -44.09 181.35 -37.86
CA MET A 390 -43.97 182.67 -37.22
C MET A 390 -43.40 183.73 -38.18
N SER A 391 -42.42 183.36 -39.02
CA SER A 391 -41.82 184.27 -40.00
C SER A 391 -42.75 184.55 -41.18
N ASP A 392 -43.51 183.56 -41.63
CA ASP A 392 -44.43 183.67 -42.77
C ASP A 392 -45.62 184.59 -42.44
N LEU A 393 -46.22 184.44 -41.25
CA LEU A 393 -47.26 185.36 -40.74
C LEU A 393 -46.74 186.80 -40.59
N SER A 394 -45.49 186.98 -40.14
CA SER A 394 -44.88 188.31 -40.06
C SER A 394 -44.66 188.95 -41.42
N ALA A 395 -44.28 188.16 -42.44
CA ALA A 395 -44.09 188.66 -43.80
C ALA A 395 -45.42 189.03 -44.47
N LEU A 396 -46.49 188.27 -44.20
CA LEU A 396 -47.82 188.54 -44.74
C LEU A 396 -48.37 189.88 -44.27
N ALA A 397 -48.25 190.19 -42.97
CA ALA A 397 -48.72 191.46 -42.38
C ALA A 397 -48.01 192.68 -43.01
N THR A 398 -46.67 192.62 -43.14
CA THR A 398 -45.91 193.71 -43.81
C THR A 398 -46.27 193.88 -45.28
N ARG A 399 -46.85 192.85 -45.92
CA ARG A 399 -47.28 192.90 -47.33
C ARG A 399 -48.68 193.50 -47.50
N THR A 400 -49.59 193.30 -46.54
CA THR A 400 -50.91 193.97 -46.56
C THR A 400 -50.79 195.46 -46.27
N GLU A 401 -49.99 195.84 -45.26
CA GLU A 401 -49.75 197.27 -44.93
C GLU A 401 -49.13 198.04 -46.10
N PHE A 402 -48.30 197.39 -46.93
CA PHE A 402 -47.66 198.02 -48.08
C PHE A 402 -48.63 198.32 -49.23
N GLU A 403 -49.55 197.41 -49.56
CA GLU A 403 -50.56 197.65 -50.61
C GLU A 403 -51.67 198.60 -50.14
N GLU A 404 -51.97 198.66 -48.84
CA GLU A 404 -52.84 199.69 -48.24
C GLU A 404 -52.22 201.09 -48.32
N GLN A 405 -50.91 201.23 -48.06
CA GLN A 405 -50.22 202.52 -48.26
C GLN A 405 -50.14 202.93 -49.73
N LYS A 406 -49.93 201.97 -50.64
CA LYS A 406 -49.84 202.20 -52.09
C LYS A 406 -51.17 202.64 -52.70
N THR A 407 -52.28 201.99 -52.33
CA THR A 407 -53.62 202.38 -52.80
C THR A 407 -54.00 203.79 -52.33
N LEU A 408 -53.61 204.18 -51.10
CA LEU A 408 -53.75 205.56 -50.61
C LEU A 408 -52.91 206.57 -51.41
N ILE A 409 -51.71 206.18 -51.85
CA ILE A 409 -50.84 207.02 -52.71
C ILE A 409 -51.48 207.20 -54.10
N GLU A 410 -52.03 206.14 -54.70
CA GLU A 410 -52.72 206.20 -56.00
C GLU A 410 -53.97 207.10 -55.94
N GLU A 411 -54.76 207.04 -54.86
CA GLU A 411 -55.91 207.92 -54.65
C GLU A 411 -55.49 209.40 -54.47
N LEU A 412 -54.41 209.67 -53.73
CA LEU A 412 -53.86 211.01 -53.55
C LEU A 412 -53.30 211.59 -54.86
N GLN A 413 -52.66 210.78 -55.70
CA GLN A 413 -52.20 211.20 -57.03
C GLN A 413 -53.36 211.54 -57.97
N SER A 414 -54.44 210.74 -57.95
CA SER A 414 -55.66 211.02 -58.73
C SER A 414 -56.30 212.36 -58.33
N ARG A 415 -56.41 212.62 -57.02
CA ARG A 415 -56.92 213.90 -56.49
C ARG A 415 -56.00 215.09 -56.79
N LEU A 416 -54.69 214.88 -56.92
CA LEU A 416 -53.75 215.92 -57.34
C LEU A 416 -53.99 216.29 -58.82
N ALA A 417 -54.09 215.29 -59.70
CA ALA A 417 -54.34 215.49 -61.13
C ALA A 417 -55.68 216.21 -61.39
N GLU A 418 -56.76 215.86 -60.68
CA GLU A 418 -58.03 216.61 -60.76
C GLU A 418 -57.90 218.08 -60.33
N ALA A 419 -57.11 218.37 -59.30
CA ALA A 419 -56.89 219.73 -58.82
C ALA A 419 -56.07 220.54 -59.84
N GLU A 420 -55.05 219.93 -60.44
CA GLU A 420 -54.25 220.54 -61.52
C GLU A 420 -55.11 220.87 -62.75
N VAL A 421 -55.99 219.95 -63.19
CA VAL A 421 -56.95 220.21 -64.28
C VAL A 421 -57.85 221.41 -63.95
N LYS A 422 -58.44 221.46 -62.74
CA LYS A 422 -59.28 222.58 -62.30
C LYS A 422 -58.51 223.92 -62.24
N ILE A 423 -57.21 223.90 -61.91
CA ILE A 423 -56.33 225.07 -61.97
C ILE A 423 -56.06 225.49 -63.42
N ILE A 424 -55.77 224.55 -64.33
CA ILE A 424 -55.53 224.82 -65.76
C ILE A 424 -56.78 225.39 -66.44
N GLU A 425 -57.97 224.87 -66.12
CA GLU A 425 -59.25 225.40 -66.60
C GLU A 425 -59.52 226.80 -66.04
N GLY A 426 -59.31 227.02 -64.73
CA GLY A 426 -59.41 228.33 -64.09
C GLY A 426 -58.43 229.36 -64.68
N GLU A 427 -57.21 228.95 -65.04
CA GLU A 427 -56.25 229.84 -65.68
C GLU A 427 -56.57 230.10 -67.16
N ASN A 428 -57.14 229.13 -67.89
CA ASN A 428 -57.70 229.37 -69.23
C ASN A 428 -58.90 230.31 -69.19
N LEU A 429 -59.76 230.21 -68.16
CA LEU A 429 -60.84 231.17 -67.89
C LEU A 429 -60.27 232.57 -67.62
N ARG A 430 -59.20 232.67 -66.81
CA ARG A 430 -58.47 233.94 -66.56
C ARG A 430 -57.88 234.53 -67.84
N LYS A 431 -57.23 233.72 -68.69
CA LYS A 431 -56.64 234.14 -69.98
C LYS A 431 -57.72 234.63 -70.95
N LYS A 432 -58.85 233.92 -71.08
CA LYS A 432 -59.99 234.35 -71.91
C LYS A 432 -60.56 235.68 -71.43
N LEU A 433 -60.89 235.81 -70.14
CA LEU A 433 -61.44 237.05 -69.57
C LEU A 433 -60.45 238.23 -69.63
N HIS A 434 -59.14 237.99 -69.55
CA HIS A 434 -58.13 239.02 -69.73
C HIS A 434 -58.11 239.56 -71.19
N ASN A 435 -58.26 238.68 -72.18
CA ASN A 435 -58.40 239.10 -73.58
C ASN A 435 -59.72 239.85 -73.82
N THR A 436 -60.83 239.41 -73.20
CA THR A 436 -62.11 240.16 -73.20
C THR A 436 -61.92 241.59 -72.68
N ILE A 437 -61.11 241.79 -71.63
CA ILE A 437 -60.79 243.11 -71.08
C ILE A 437 -59.92 243.93 -72.04
N LEU A 438 -58.94 243.32 -72.73
CA LEU A 438 -58.05 244.03 -73.65
C LEU A 438 -58.73 244.46 -74.95
N GLU A 439 -59.60 243.64 -75.55
CA GLU A 439 -60.34 244.01 -76.76
C GLU A 439 -61.36 245.13 -76.50
N LEU A 440 -62.12 245.04 -75.40
CA LEU A 440 -63.04 246.11 -74.98
C LEU A 440 -62.30 247.42 -74.71
N LYS A 441 -61.09 247.37 -74.13
CA LYS A 441 -60.21 248.53 -73.93
C LYS A 441 -59.61 249.07 -75.24
N GLY A 442 -59.42 248.21 -76.24
CA GLY A 442 -58.94 248.59 -77.57
C GLY A 442 -60.00 249.34 -78.38
N ASN A 443 -61.21 248.78 -78.51
CA ASN A 443 -62.22 249.28 -79.44
C ASN A 443 -62.86 250.60 -78.99
N ILE A 444 -63.02 250.83 -77.68
CA ILE A 444 -63.45 252.15 -77.13
C ILE A 444 -62.47 253.26 -77.53
N ARG A 445 -61.18 252.94 -77.72
CA ARG A 445 -60.11 253.92 -78.01
C ARG A 445 -60.23 254.59 -79.37
N VAL A 446 -60.91 253.96 -80.34
CA VAL A 446 -61.03 254.47 -81.72
C VAL A 446 -62.10 255.55 -81.86
N PHE A 447 -63.12 255.55 -81.00
CA PHE A 447 -64.33 256.36 -81.20
C PHE A 447 -64.24 257.82 -80.67
N CYS A 448 -63.11 258.24 -80.09
CA CYS A 448 -63.05 259.50 -79.34
C CYS A 448 -61.68 260.21 -79.34
N ARG A 449 -61.44 261.12 -80.31
CA ARG A 449 -61.69 262.58 -80.11
C ARG A 449 -61.07 263.48 -81.20
N VAL A 450 -61.66 264.69 -81.32
CA VAL A 450 -61.15 265.85 -82.07
C VAL A 450 -60.61 266.91 -81.08
N ARG A 451 -59.76 267.82 -81.54
CA ARG A 451 -59.19 268.98 -80.80
C ARG A 451 -60.28 270.01 -80.39
N PRO A 452 -60.03 270.81 -79.33
CA PRO A 452 -59.60 272.20 -79.57
C PRO A 452 -58.43 272.63 -78.64
N LEU A 453 -58.24 273.95 -78.49
CA LEU A 453 -57.06 274.64 -77.93
C LEU A 453 -57.43 275.36 -76.60
N LEU A 454 -56.52 275.95 -75.82
CA LEU A 454 -55.10 276.28 -76.09
C LEU A 454 -54.13 276.09 -74.90
N PRO A 455 -54.20 276.85 -73.78
CA PRO A 455 -53.01 277.27 -73.01
C PRO A 455 -52.92 276.68 -71.58
N GLU A 456 -51.89 276.92 -70.74
CA GLU A 456 -50.41 277.11 -70.82
C GLU A 456 -49.92 277.26 -69.33
N ASP A 457 -48.65 277.21 -68.91
CA ASP A 457 -47.38 276.85 -69.57
C ASP A 457 -46.48 276.09 -68.57
N GLY A 458 -45.73 275.09 -69.06
CA GLY A 458 -44.41 274.68 -68.56
C GLY A 458 -44.21 274.04 -67.17
N SER A 459 -43.08 273.36 -66.91
CA SER A 459 -42.19 272.65 -67.84
C SER A 459 -41.25 271.66 -67.12
N ARG A 460 -41.11 270.43 -67.66
CA ARG A 460 -39.96 269.47 -67.54
C ARG A 460 -39.48 268.97 -66.16
N TYR A 461 -38.74 267.85 -66.19
CA TYR A 461 -37.70 267.42 -65.21
C TYR A 461 -38.22 266.99 -63.79
N ARG A 462 -37.52 266.16 -62.98
CA ARG A 462 -36.25 265.39 -63.14
C ARG A 462 -36.14 264.24 -62.09
N THR A 463 -35.32 263.22 -62.40
CA THR A 463 -34.24 262.60 -61.56
C THR A 463 -34.47 262.01 -60.15
N LYS A 464 -33.99 260.75 -60.01
CA LYS A 464 -33.23 260.08 -58.91
C LYS A 464 -33.06 260.72 -57.51
N SER A 465 -33.16 259.86 -56.49
CA SER A 465 -32.27 259.79 -55.29
C SER A 465 -32.49 258.42 -54.58
N TYR A 466 -31.48 257.56 -54.34
CA TYR A 466 -30.44 257.57 -53.27
C TYR A 466 -31.00 257.34 -51.84
N PHE A 467 -30.45 256.54 -50.91
CA PHE A 467 -29.33 255.56 -50.81
C PHE A 467 -29.88 254.29 -50.08
N LEU A 468 -29.37 253.04 -50.09
CA LEU A 468 -28.02 252.42 -50.02
C LEU A 468 -27.39 252.41 -48.61
N SER A 469 -27.17 251.21 -48.03
CA SER A 469 -26.06 250.82 -47.12
C SER A 469 -26.24 249.33 -46.75
N HIS A 470 -25.52 248.40 -47.38
CA HIS A 470 -24.28 247.74 -46.86
C HIS A 470 -24.55 246.56 -45.89
N ASN A 471 -23.86 245.42 -45.95
CA ASN A 471 -22.81 244.95 -46.87
C ASN A 471 -23.04 243.46 -47.24
N ASN A 472 -22.59 242.98 -48.40
CA ASN A 472 -21.78 243.63 -49.43
C ASN A 472 -22.44 243.46 -50.81
#